data_AF-A0A932EGA1-F1
#
_entry.id   AF-A0A932EGA1-F1
#
_cell.length_a   1.000
_cell.length_b   1.000
_cell.length_c   1.000
_cell.angle_alpha   90.00
_cell.angle_beta   90.00
_cell.angle_gamma   90.00
#
_symmetry.space_group_name_H-M   'P 1'
#
loop_
_entity.id
_entity.type
_entity.pdbx_description
1 polymer ?
#
loop_
_entity_poly.entity_id
_entity_poly.type
_entity_poly.pdbx_seq_one_letter_code
_entity_poly.pdbx_strand_id
1 'polypeptide(L)'
;MSPKRFFKKTQKNTPGKEKKNQSPSNSRTIPAPFKFSFPKFNSALLLKIYRGSLKLFIALIFLLAVVTVGMDLDTNLKAKKSLDLEREKLTSELLFWESVIEERKNYRDAYFQASILQYRLGNTSKAKMYVEKGLSLDPNSKDGRKLEEFLVNK
;
A
#
# COMPACT_ATOMS: atom_id res chain seq x y z
N MET A 1 -60.23 89.04 -33.83
CA MET A 1 -60.03 87.76 -34.54
C MET A 1 -59.11 86.89 -33.67
N SER A 2 -59.60 85.70 -33.27
CA SER A 2 -58.98 84.68 -32.38
C SER A 2 -58.60 85.08 -30.95
N PRO A 3 -59.38 84.66 -29.93
CA PRO A 3 -58.90 84.51 -28.56
C PRO A 3 -58.46 83.06 -28.28
N LYS A 4 -57.30 82.92 -27.64
CA LYS A 4 -56.87 81.70 -26.96
C LYS A 4 -57.68 81.54 -25.67
N ARG A 5 -58.05 80.31 -25.28
CA ARG A 5 -57.58 79.60 -24.07
C ARG A 5 -58.55 78.52 -23.55
N PHE A 6 -57.92 77.38 -23.22
CA PHE A 6 -58.17 76.42 -22.13
C PHE A 6 -59.59 75.94 -21.81
N PHE A 7 -59.84 74.64 -22.01
CA PHE A 7 -60.79 73.88 -21.20
C PHE A 7 -60.31 72.45 -20.86
N LYS A 8 -60.01 72.30 -19.56
CA LYS A 8 -60.43 71.26 -18.60
C LYS A 8 -60.39 69.77 -19.02
N LYS A 9 -59.54 69.03 -18.32
CA LYS A 9 -59.47 67.57 -18.22
C LYS A 9 -60.80 67.01 -17.69
N THR A 10 -61.43 66.09 -18.42
CA THR A 10 -62.59 65.32 -17.96
C THR A 10 -62.20 63.85 -17.87
N GLN A 11 -62.22 63.30 -16.65
CA GLN A 11 -62.22 61.85 -16.42
C GLN A 11 -63.56 61.30 -16.89
N LYS A 12 -63.54 60.33 -17.80
CA LYS A 12 -64.71 59.58 -18.22
C LYS A 12 -64.49 58.11 -17.85
N ASN A 13 -65.21 57.67 -16.82
CA ASN A 13 -65.38 56.27 -16.46
C ASN A 13 -66.29 55.59 -17.50
N THR A 14 -66.02 54.33 -17.88
CA THR A 14 -67.04 53.40 -18.37
C THR A 14 -66.63 51.95 -18.05
N PRO A 15 -67.57 51.08 -17.64
CA PRO A 15 -67.28 49.81 -16.96
C PRO A 15 -67.38 48.57 -17.87
N GLY A 16 -66.64 47.53 -17.46
CA GLY A 16 -66.95 46.08 -17.60
C GLY A 16 -67.23 45.47 -18.98
N LYS A 17 -66.42 44.46 -19.37
CA LYS A 17 -66.88 43.17 -19.92
C LYS A 17 -65.74 42.16 -20.20
N GLU A 18 -65.97 40.95 -19.66
CA GLU A 18 -65.62 39.59 -20.14
C GLU A 18 -64.18 39.04 -20.22
N LYS A 19 -63.95 38.10 -19.28
CA LYS A 19 -63.35 36.75 -19.36
C LYS A 19 -62.14 36.51 -20.30
N LYS A 20 -61.03 36.12 -19.68
CA LYS A 20 -60.22 34.96 -20.10
C LYS A 20 -59.54 34.38 -18.87
N ASN A 21 -59.71 33.07 -18.64
CA ASN A 21 -58.98 32.33 -17.62
C ASN A 21 -57.48 32.49 -17.90
N GLN A 22 -56.80 33.33 -17.12
CA GLN A 22 -55.35 33.46 -17.19
C GLN A 22 -54.77 32.32 -16.37
N SER A 23 -54.19 31.33 -17.02
CA SER A 23 -53.25 30.43 -16.34
C SER A 23 -52.12 31.28 -15.76
N PRO A 24 -51.61 30.96 -14.55
CA PRO A 24 -50.58 31.77 -13.91
C PRO A 24 -49.37 31.89 -14.85
N SER A 25 -49.05 33.13 -15.24
CA SER A 25 -47.87 33.42 -16.04
C SER A 25 -46.65 33.26 -15.15
N ASN A 26 -46.07 32.05 -15.14
CA ASN A 26 -44.75 31.83 -14.57
C ASN A 26 -43.72 32.58 -15.43
N SER A 27 -43.34 33.78 -15.02
CA SER A 27 -42.21 34.51 -15.59
C SER A 27 -40.92 33.75 -15.26
N ARG A 28 -40.51 32.85 -16.15
CA ARG A 28 -39.17 32.27 -16.09
C ARG A 28 -38.21 33.30 -16.65
N THR A 29 -37.43 33.94 -15.78
CA THR A 29 -36.21 34.64 -16.17
C THR A 29 -35.27 33.62 -16.80
N ILE A 30 -35.15 33.64 -18.13
CA ILE A 30 -34.11 32.89 -18.82
C ILE A 30 -32.79 33.58 -18.43
N PRO A 31 -31.89 32.95 -17.65
CA PRO A 31 -30.61 33.57 -17.37
C PRO A 31 -29.86 33.73 -18.70
N ALA A 32 -29.34 34.93 -18.94
CA ALA A 32 -28.51 35.18 -20.11
C ALA A 32 -27.34 34.17 -20.14
N PRO A 33 -26.89 33.71 -21.32
CA PRO A 33 -25.80 32.76 -21.41
C PRO A 33 -24.58 33.34 -20.69
N PHE A 34 -24.09 32.59 -19.69
CA PHE A 34 -22.93 32.97 -18.90
C PHE A 34 -21.70 33.06 -19.81
N LYS A 35 -21.24 34.29 -20.09
CA LYS A 35 -20.03 34.53 -20.86
C LYS A 35 -18.83 34.39 -19.93
N PHE A 36 -18.33 33.17 -19.77
CA PHE A 36 -17.09 32.94 -19.06
C PHE A 36 -15.91 33.41 -19.92
N SER A 37 -15.30 34.53 -19.52
CA SER A 37 -14.08 35.05 -20.15
C SER A 37 -12.88 34.55 -19.37
N PHE A 38 -12.14 33.59 -19.92
CA PHE A 38 -10.85 33.22 -19.37
C PHE A 38 -9.90 34.42 -19.53
N PRO A 39 -9.29 34.92 -18.45
CA PRO A 39 -8.31 36.00 -18.57
C PRO A 39 -7.15 35.51 -19.45
N LYS A 40 -6.66 36.39 -20.34
CA LYS A 40 -5.53 36.08 -21.23
C LYS A 40 -4.27 36.00 -20.37
N PHE A 41 -3.97 34.80 -19.88
CA PHE A 41 -2.77 34.56 -19.09
C PHE A 41 -1.54 34.63 -20.01
N ASN A 42 -0.57 35.44 -19.62
CA ASN A 42 0.72 35.51 -20.31
C ASN A 42 1.49 34.20 -20.10
N SER A 43 1.29 33.25 -21.01
CA SER A 43 1.91 31.92 -20.98
C SER A 43 3.43 31.98 -20.87
N ALA A 44 4.07 32.99 -21.47
CA ALA A 44 5.52 33.22 -21.36
C ALA A 44 5.99 33.59 -19.94
N LEU A 45 5.17 34.28 -19.16
CA LEU A 45 5.47 34.66 -17.77
C LEU A 45 5.28 33.44 -16.85
N LEU A 46 4.19 32.70 -17.05
CA LEU A 46 3.95 31.41 -16.41
C LEU A 46 5.06 30.41 -16.70
N LEU A 47 5.51 30.29 -17.95
CA LEU A 47 6.58 29.36 -18.34
C LEU A 47 7.91 29.69 -17.66
N LYS A 48 8.22 30.98 -17.46
CA LYS A 48 9.44 31.43 -16.76
C LYS A 48 9.39 31.10 -15.27
N ILE A 49 8.25 31.33 -14.61
CA ILE A 49 8.04 30.96 -13.19
C ILE A 49 8.05 29.44 -13.03
N TYR A 50 7.40 28.72 -13.95
CA TYR A 50 7.31 27.27 -13.93
C TYR A 50 8.67 26.59 -14.18
N ARG A 51 9.51 27.13 -15.08
CA ARG A 51 10.86 26.59 -15.32
C ARG A 51 11.77 26.61 -14.07
N GLY A 52 11.65 27.63 -13.23
CA GLY A 52 12.41 27.72 -11.97
C GLY A 52 11.83 26.80 -10.89
N SER A 53 10.51 26.83 -10.70
CA SER A 53 9.81 26.03 -9.70
C SER A 53 9.75 24.53 -10.02
N LEU A 54 9.83 24.15 -11.30
CA LEU A 54 9.86 22.75 -11.74
C LEU A 54 11.07 22.00 -11.16
N LYS A 55 12.24 22.64 -11.09
CA LYS A 55 13.43 22.05 -10.48
C LYS A 55 13.24 21.76 -8.99
N LEU A 56 12.56 22.65 -8.27
CA LEU A 56 12.23 22.46 -6.86
C LEU A 56 11.23 21.32 -6.66
N PHE A 57 10.23 21.22 -7.53
CA PHE A 57 9.28 20.10 -7.52
C PHE A 57 9.96 18.76 -7.78
N ILE A 58 10.87 18.69 -8.75
CA ILE A 58 11.64 17.48 -9.02
C ILE A 58 12.50 17.10 -7.81
N ALA A 59 13.18 18.07 -7.19
CA ALA A 59 13.96 17.85 -5.99
C ALA A 59 13.10 17.37 -4.81
N LEU A 60 11.88 17.92 -4.65
CA LEU A 60 10.94 17.51 -3.61
C LEU A 60 10.45 16.07 -3.82
N ILE A 61 10.07 15.71 -5.05
CA ILE A 61 9.65 14.34 -5.41
C ILE A 61 10.81 13.37 -5.15
N PHE A 62 12.03 13.74 -5.52
CA PHE A 62 13.22 12.93 -5.26
C PHE A 62 13.45 12.73 -3.76
N LEU A 63 13.30 13.78 -2.95
CA LEU A 63 13.44 13.70 -1.49
C LEU A 63 12.39 12.77 -0.87
N LEU A 64 11.14 12.87 -1.31
CA LEU A 64 10.07 11.95 -0.91
C LEU A 64 10.41 10.49 -1.29
N ALA A 65 10.93 10.27 -2.49
CA ALA A 65 11.34 8.93 -2.94
C ALA A 65 12.44 8.34 -2.05
N VAL A 66 13.46 9.13 -1.71
CA VAL A 66 14.54 8.70 -0.80
C VAL A 66 14.00 8.31 0.57
N VAL A 67 13.06 9.09 1.13
CA VAL A 67 12.42 8.77 2.41
C VAL A 67 11.63 7.46 2.32
N THR A 68 10.82 7.27 1.27
CA THR A 68 10.04 6.04 1.11
C THR A 68 10.92 4.79 0.98
N VAL A 69 12.01 4.86 0.21
CA VAL A 69 12.96 3.74 0.07
C VAL A 69 13.70 3.48 1.38
N GLY A 70 14.07 4.55 2.12
CA GLY A 70 14.70 4.42 3.43
C GLY A 70 13.83 3.68 4.45
N MET A 71 12.52 3.94 4.46
CA MET A 71 11.57 3.25 5.34
C MET A 71 11.43 1.76 5.01
N ASP A 72 11.33 1.41 3.72
CA ASP A 72 11.23 0.02 3.25
C ASP A 72 12.52 -0.77 3.59
N LEU A 73 13.68 -0.13 3.48
CA LEU A 73 14.96 -0.73 3.84
C LEU A 73 15.03 -1.10 5.34
N ASP A 74 14.61 -0.22 6.24
CA ASP A 74 14.63 -0.49 7.69
C ASP A 74 13.72 -1.69 8.06
N THR A 75 12.54 -1.78 7.44
CA THR A 75 11.64 -2.93 7.66
C THR A 75 12.25 -4.24 7.17
N ASN A 76 12.89 -4.24 6.00
CA ASN A 76 13.53 -5.41 5.44
C ASN A 76 14.78 -5.84 6.24
N LEU A 77 15.55 -4.87 6.75
CA LEU A 77 16.70 -5.14 7.61
C LEU A 77 16.30 -5.75 8.96
N LYS A 78 15.24 -5.26 9.60
CA LYS A 78 14.73 -5.84 10.85
C LYS A 78 14.24 -7.28 10.66
N ALA A 79 13.47 -7.52 9.60
CA ALA A 79 13.02 -8.87 9.25
C ALA A 79 14.21 -9.82 9.03
N LYS A 80 15.21 -9.39 8.25
CA LYS A 80 16.43 -10.16 8.02
C LYS A 80 17.20 -10.45 9.32
N LYS A 81 17.37 -9.46 10.19
CA LYS A 81 18.06 -9.62 11.48
C LYS A 81 17.39 -10.67 12.36
N SER A 82 16.06 -10.72 12.41
CA SER A 82 15.35 -11.73 13.19
C SER A 82 15.57 -13.16 12.67
N LEU A 83 15.60 -13.34 11.34
CA LEU A 83 15.89 -14.62 10.71
C LEU A 83 17.35 -15.05 10.91
N ASP A 84 18.27 -14.10 10.84
CA ASP A 84 19.70 -14.36 11.06
C ASP A 84 19.96 -14.82 12.50
N LEU A 85 19.31 -14.19 13.50
CA LEU A 85 19.38 -14.60 14.90
C LEU A 85 18.82 -16.01 15.14
N GLU A 86 17.71 -16.36 14.48
CA GLU A 86 17.14 -17.71 14.60
C GLU A 86 18.08 -18.76 13.99
N ARG A 87 18.66 -18.48 12.81
CA ARG A 87 19.66 -19.35 12.19
C ARG A 87 20.92 -19.49 13.03
N GLU A 88 21.39 -18.40 13.63
CA GLU A 88 22.55 -18.42 14.51
C GLU A 88 22.30 -19.33 15.72
N LYS A 89 21.13 -19.22 16.35
CA LYS A 89 20.73 -20.09 17.46
C LYS A 89 20.65 -21.57 17.06
N LEU A 90 20.07 -21.87 15.90
CA LEU A 90 20.03 -23.24 15.38
C LEU A 90 21.43 -23.78 15.08
N THR A 91 22.32 -22.92 14.58
CA THR A 91 23.70 -23.28 14.25
C THR A 91 24.52 -23.52 15.53
N SER A 92 24.37 -22.67 16.54
CA SER A 92 25.05 -22.88 17.83
C SER A 92 24.59 -24.15 18.53
N GLU A 93 23.29 -24.43 18.50
CA GLU A 93 22.73 -25.68 19.04
C GLU A 93 23.26 -26.90 18.29
N LEU A 94 23.33 -26.81 16.95
CA LEU A 94 23.88 -27.89 16.12
C LEU A 94 25.35 -28.16 16.49
N LEU A 95 26.16 -27.12 16.66
CA LEU A 95 27.57 -27.26 17.05
C LEU A 95 27.72 -27.95 18.41
N PHE A 96 26.83 -27.65 19.36
CA PHE A 96 26.80 -28.34 20.66
C PHE A 96 26.49 -29.84 20.49
N TRP A 97 25.50 -30.21 19.68
CA TRP A 97 25.21 -31.62 19.43
C TRP A 97 26.32 -32.33 18.65
N GLU A 98 26.97 -31.64 17.71
CA GLU A 98 28.13 -32.16 16.99
C GLU A 98 29.31 -32.42 17.94
N SER A 99 29.60 -31.53 18.89
CA SER A 99 30.64 -31.78 19.89
C SER A 99 30.29 -32.97 20.80
N VAL A 100 29.02 -33.12 21.17
CA VAL A 100 28.55 -34.29 21.93
C VAL A 100 28.72 -35.59 21.13
N ILE A 101 28.50 -35.56 19.81
CA ILE A 101 28.72 -36.71 18.91
C ILE A 101 30.22 -37.06 18.85
N GLU A 102 31.09 -36.06 18.80
CA GLU A 102 32.53 -36.26 18.79
C GLU A 102 33.03 -36.95 20.06
N GLU A 103 32.55 -36.50 21.23
CA GLU A 103 32.89 -37.09 22.53
C GLU A 103 32.23 -38.46 22.75
N ARG A 104 30.98 -38.62 22.32
CA ARG A 104 30.13 -39.79 22.55
C ARG A 104 29.51 -40.29 21.25
N LYS A 105 30.33 -40.94 20.43
CA LYS A 105 29.93 -41.48 19.12
C LYS A 105 28.76 -42.46 19.15
N ASN A 106 28.46 -43.03 20.31
CA ASN A 106 27.44 -44.06 20.52
C ASN A 106 26.11 -43.46 21.00
N TYR A 107 26.03 -42.14 21.16
CA TYR A 107 24.86 -41.48 21.71
C TYR A 107 23.85 -41.14 20.61
N ARG A 108 22.98 -42.12 20.33
CA ARG A 108 21.91 -42.06 19.32
C ARG A 108 21.10 -40.76 19.32
N ASP A 109 20.73 -40.25 20.49
CA ASP A 109 19.82 -39.11 20.59
C ASP A 109 20.50 -37.82 20.11
N ALA A 110 21.82 -37.69 20.27
CA ALA A 110 22.56 -36.56 19.72
C ALA A 110 22.51 -36.53 18.18
N TYR A 111 22.59 -37.69 17.53
CA TYR A 111 22.41 -37.78 16.08
C TYR A 111 21.00 -37.34 15.66
N PHE A 112 19.97 -37.70 16.43
CA PHE A 112 18.60 -37.28 16.11
C PHE A 112 18.38 -35.79 16.32
N GLN A 113 18.93 -35.21 17.37
CA GLN A 113 18.89 -33.75 17.58
C GLN A 113 19.63 -33.01 16.46
N ALA A 114 20.84 -33.45 16.11
CA ALA A 114 21.59 -32.89 15.00
C ALA A 114 20.81 -32.98 13.67
N SER A 115 20.12 -34.10 13.43
CA SER A 115 19.25 -34.25 12.25
C SER A 115 18.11 -33.22 12.21
N ILE A 116 17.37 -33.07 13.32
CA ILE A 116 16.27 -32.12 13.42
C ILE A 116 16.77 -30.70 13.15
N LEU A 117 17.92 -30.32 13.71
CA LEU A 117 18.52 -29.00 13.52
C LEU A 117 18.98 -28.77 12.09
N GLN A 118 19.63 -29.76 11.45
CA GLN A 118 20.01 -29.68 10.05
C GLN A 118 18.79 -29.53 9.13
N TYR A 119 17.69 -30.23 9.42
CA TYR A 119 16.44 -30.06 8.68
C TYR A 119 15.88 -28.63 8.82
N ARG A 120 15.86 -28.08 10.04
CA ARG A 120 15.43 -26.69 10.29
C ARG A 120 16.31 -25.66 9.60
N LEU A 121 17.59 -25.95 9.43
CA LEU A 121 18.54 -25.14 8.66
C LEU A 121 18.38 -25.30 7.14
N GLY A 122 17.51 -26.20 6.67
CA GLY A 122 17.25 -26.46 5.25
C GLY A 122 18.17 -27.52 4.62
N ASN A 123 19.04 -28.15 5.41
CA ASN A 123 20.01 -29.14 4.94
C ASN A 123 19.44 -30.57 5.04
N THR A 124 18.42 -30.89 4.23
CA THR A 124 17.74 -32.21 4.27
C THR A 124 18.70 -33.38 4.05
N SER A 125 19.72 -33.23 3.22
CA SER A 125 20.73 -34.29 2.98
C SER A 125 21.51 -34.63 4.24
N LYS A 126 22.03 -33.61 4.96
CA LYS A 126 22.72 -33.82 6.25
C LYS A 126 21.76 -34.35 7.31
N ALA A 127 20.52 -33.89 7.32
CA ALA A 127 19.49 -34.40 8.24
C ALA A 127 19.29 -35.91 8.06
N LYS A 128 19.13 -36.38 6.81
CA LYS A 128 19.01 -37.82 6.48
C LYS A 128 20.22 -38.62 6.95
N MET A 129 21.42 -38.14 6.64
CA MET A 129 22.68 -38.77 7.09
C MET A 129 22.74 -38.92 8.62
N TYR A 130 22.33 -37.89 9.37
CA TYR A 130 22.32 -37.95 10.84
C TYR A 130 21.26 -38.93 11.37
N VAL A 131 20.06 -39.00 10.78
CA VAL A 131 19.06 -40.01 11.17
C VAL A 131 19.58 -41.42 10.93
N GLU A 132 20.15 -41.67 9.75
CA GLU A 132 20.70 -42.97 9.38
C GLU A 132 21.77 -43.42 10.38
N LYS A 133 22.68 -42.52 10.76
CA LYS A 133 23.66 -42.81 11.81
C LYS A 133 23.00 -43.13 13.15
N GLY A 134 22.01 -42.36 13.59
CA GLY A 134 21.33 -42.63 14.87
C GLY A 134 20.53 -43.95 14.85
N LEU A 135 19.90 -44.30 13.72
CA LEU A 135 19.22 -45.57 13.52
C LEU A 135 20.19 -46.75 13.39
N SER A 136 21.42 -46.53 12.91
CA SER A 136 22.46 -47.57 12.93
C SER A 136 22.86 -47.97 14.36
N LEU A 137 22.71 -47.04 15.32
CA LEU A 137 23.02 -47.28 16.74
C LEU A 137 21.86 -47.94 17.49
N ASP A 138 20.63 -47.53 17.22
CA ASP A 138 19.44 -48.28 17.65
C ASP A 138 18.34 -48.24 16.58
N PRO A 139 18.23 -49.34 15.79
CA PRO A 139 17.29 -49.48 14.69
C PRO A 139 15.82 -49.51 15.11
N ASN A 140 15.54 -49.85 16.37
CA ASN A 140 14.18 -50.03 16.89
C ASN A 140 13.58 -48.74 17.46
N SER A 141 14.30 -47.63 17.34
CA SER A 141 13.78 -46.35 17.79
C SER A 141 12.59 -45.88 16.97
N LYS A 142 11.45 -45.81 17.65
CA LYS A 142 10.20 -45.27 17.10
C LYS A 142 10.38 -43.84 16.60
N ASP A 143 11.08 -43.01 17.36
CA ASP A 143 11.27 -41.60 17.02
C ASP A 143 12.20 -41.42 15.82
N GLY A 144 13.26 -42.24 15.75
CA GLY A 144 14.17 -42.25 14.61
C GLY A 144 13.49 -42.66 13.31
N ARG A 145 12.67 -43.72 13.36
CA ARG A 145 11.92 -44.22 12.20
C ARG A 145 10.88 -43.22 11.71
N LYS A 146 10.17 -42.56 12.64
CA LYS A 146 9.26 -41.46 12.29
C LYS A 146 9.99 -40.29 11.63
N LEU A 147 11.16 -39.94 12.15
CA LEU A 147 11.98 -38.85 11.58
C LEU A 147 12.51 -39.23 10.20
N GLU A 148 12.97 -40.47 10.02
CA GLU A 148 13.39 -41.01 8.72
C GLU A 148 12.26 -40.93 7.69
N GLU A 149 11.08 -41.44 8.03
CA GLU A 149 9.88 -41.42 7.18
C GLU A 149 9.50 -39.98 6.80
N PHE A 150 9.50 -39.08 7.78
CA PHE A 150 9.23 -37.65 7.56
C PHE A 150 10.23 -37.01 6.58
N LEU A 151 11.52 -37.33 6.70
CA LEU A 151 12.55 -36.78 5.83
C LEU A 151 12.55 -37.40 4.42
N VAL A 152 12.17 -38.68 4.27
CA VAL A 152 12.08 -39.35 2.96
C VAL A 152 10.93 -38.78 2.14
N ASN A 153 9.82 -38.43 2.78
CA ASN A 153 8.62 -37.89 2.13
C ASN A 153 8.70 -36.38 1.78
N LYS A 154 9.86 -35.74 1.97
CA LYS A 154 10.10 -34.30 1.77
C LYS A 154 11.17 -34.06 0.70
#